data_AF-A0A382JTR5-F1
#
_entry.id   AF-A0A382JTR5-F1
#
_cell.length_a   1.000
_cell.length_b   1.000
_cell.length_c   1.000
_cell.angle_alpha   90.00
_cell.angle_beta   90.00
_cell.angle_gamma   90.00
#
_symmetry.space_group_name_H-M   'P 1'
#
loop_
_entity.id
_entity.type
_entity.pdbx_description
1 polymer ?
#
loop_
_entity_poly.entity_id
_entity_poly.type
_entity_poly.pdbx_seq_one_letter_code
_entity_poly.pdbx_strand_id
1 'polypeptide(L)' 'MSEQELFNISQVCENLIGEFPELTVSKIRYLESQGLISPLRTESGYRKFS' A
#
# COMPACT_ATOMS: atom_id res chain seq x y z
N MET A 1 -3.20 -18.82 -12.82
CA MET A 1 -2.10 -18.05 -12.22
C MET A 1 -2.70 -16.75 -11.77
N SER A 2 -2.83 -16.55 -10.46
CA SER A 2 -3.43 -15.33 -9.93
C SER A 2 -2.41 -14.20 -10.11
N GLU A 3 -2.63 -13.29 -11.07
CA GLU A 3 -1.92 -12.02 -11.08
C GLU A 3 -2.22 -11.35 -9.75
N GLN A 4 -1.22 -11.23 -8.87
CA GLN A 4 -1.38 -10.42 -7.67
C GLN A 4 -1.67 -9.00 -8.15
N GLU A 5 -2.89 -8.51 -7.93
CA GLU A 5 -3.24 -7.13 -8.22
C GLU A 5 -2.35 -6.23 -7.38
N LEU A 6 -1.39 -5.62 -8.05
CA LEU A 6 -0.43 -4.75 -7.42
C LEU A 6 -0.98 -3.32 -7.40
N PHE A 7 -1.44 -2.89 -6.24
CA PHE A 7 -2.06 -1.59 -5.99
C PHE A 7 -1.01 -0.50 -5.73
N ASN A 8 -1.33 0.73 -6.13
CA ASN A 8 -0.61 1.91 -5.65
C ASN A 8 -1.11 2.33 -4.25
N ILE A 9 -0.36 3.19 -3.56
CA ILE A 9 -0.69 3.59 -2.18
C ILE A 9 -2.06 4.27 -2.05
N SER A 10 -2.54 4.95 -3.10
CA SER A 10 -3.86 5.59 -3.12
C SER A 10 -4.96 4.53 -3.20
N GLN A 11 -4.82 3.55 -4.10
CA GLN A 11 -5.75 2.43 -4.23
C GLN A 11 -5.83 1.60 -2.95
N VAL A 12 -4.70 1.36 -2.27
CA VAL A 12 -4.72 0.70 -0.95
C VAL A 12 -5.52 1.51 0.06
N CYS A 13 -5.30 2.82 0.08
CA CYS A 13 -6.03 3.72 0.98
C CYS A 13 -7.53 3.69 0.70
N GLU A 14 -7.95 3.71 -0.57
CA GLU A 14 -9.35 3.64 -0.99
C GLU A 14 -10.00 2.30 -0.63
N ASN A 15 -9.32 1.18 -0.82
CA ASN A 15 -9.85 -0.14 -0.46
C ASN A 15 -10.03 -0.30 1.06
N LEU A 16 -9.11 0.28 1.85
CA LEU A 16 -9.13 0.17 3.30
C LEU A 16 -9.99 1.24 3.98
N ILE A 17 -10.46 2.27 3.29
CA ILE A 17 -11.20 3.38 3.92
C ILE A 17 -12.53 2.94 4.52
N GLY A 18 -13.14 1.86 3.99
CA GLY A 18 -14.39 1.30 4.50
C GLY A 18 -14.23 0.66 5.88
N GLU A 19 -13.08 0.02 6.13
CA GLU A 19 -12.76 -0.61 7.43
C GLU A 19 -12.00 0.34 8.36
N PHE A 20 -11.17 1.21 7.79
CA PHE A 20 -10.30 2.15 8.48
C PHE A 20 -10.51 3.57 7.92
N PRO A 21 -11.59 4.27 8.31
CA PRO A 21 -11.91 5.59 7.79
C PRO A 21 -10.87 6.67 8.15
N GLU A 22 -10.07 6.43 9.19
CA GLU A 22 -8.94 7.31 9.54
C GLU A 22 -7.63 6.98 8.83
N LEU A 23 -7.61 5.92 8.00
CA LEU A 23 -6.41 5.55 7.26
C LEU A 23 -6.17 6.58 6.15
N THR A 24 -4.94 7.06 6.09
CA THR A 24 -4.50 8.02 5.07
C THR A 24 -3.22 7.51 4.43
N VAL A 25 -2.92 7.98 3.23
CA VAL A 25 -1.65 7.72 2.53
C VAL A 25 -0.44 7.98 3.44
N SER A 26 -0.48 9.03 4.26
CA SER A 26 0.59 9.35 5.22
C SER A 26 0.74 8.29 6.32
N LYS A 27 -0.37 7.77 6.87
CA LYS A 27 -0.32 6.65 7.84
C LYS A 27 0.26 5.40 7.20
N ILE A 28 -0.10 5.08 5.95
CA ILE A 28 0.46 3.91 5.25
C ILE A 28 1.98 4.07 5.07
N ARG A 29 2.47 5.25 4.64
CA ARG A 29 3.92 5.53 4.55
C ARG A 29 4.63 5.45 5.91
N TYR A 30 3.95 5.87 6.97
CA TYR A 30 4.46 5.75 8.33
C TYR A 30 4.60 4.27 8.73
N LEU A 31 3.58 3.43 8.46
CA LEU A 31 3.68 1.99 8.70
C LEU A 31 4.81 1.33 7.90
N GLU A 32 5.02 1.77 6.65
CA GLU A 32 6.16 1.31 5.83
C GLU A 32 7.49 1.71 6.47
N SER A 33 7.63 2.94 6.95
CA SER A 33 8.87 3.41 7.60
C SER A 33 9.14 2.73 8.93
N GLN A 34 8.09 2.30 9.64
CA GLN A 34 8.19 1.46 10.84
C GLN A 34 8.48 -0.02 10.52
N GLY A 35 8.49 -0.42 9.25
CA GLY A 35 8.69 -1.81 8.82
C GLY A 35 7.49 -2.72 9.09
N LEU A 36 6.32 -2.16 9.40
CA LEU A 36 5.08 -2.92 9.64
C LEU A 36 4.43 -3.40 8.34
N ILE A 37 4.73 -2.74 7.22
CA ILE A 37 4.33 -3.15 5.88
C ILE A 37 5.53 -3.14 4.95
N SER A 38 5.56 -4.07 3.99
CA SER A 38 6.67 -4.24 3.04
C SER A 38 6.12 -4.24 1.60
N PRO A 39 5.95 -3.06 0.97
CA PRO A 39 5.53 -3.01 -0.42
C PRO A 39 6.61 -3.61 -1.34
N LEU A 40 6.15 -4.22 -2.42
CA LEU A 40 7.02 -4.68 -3.51
C LEU A 40 7.63 -3.46 -4.21
N ARG A 41 8.94 -3.50 -4.46
CA ARG A 41 9.59 -2.50 -5.32
C ARG A 41 9.71 -3.05 -6.73
N THR A 42 9.20 -2.31 -7.71
CA THR A 42 9.44 -2.61 -9.12
C THR A 42 10.88 -2.27 -9.49
N GLU A 43 11.39 -2.84 -10.59
CA GLU A 43 12.73 -2.51 -11.12
C GLU A 43 12.91 -1.02 -11.40
N SER A 44 11.83 -0.31 -11.73
CA SER A 44 11.82 1.14 -11.94
C SER A 44 11.73 1.97 -10.65
N GLY A 45 11.73 1.33 -9.46
CA GLY A 45 11.73 2.01 -8.16
C GLY A 45 10.36 2.40 -7.61
N TYR A 46 9.26 2.05 -8.27
CA TYR A 46 7.91 2.30 -7.76
C TYR A 46 7.53 1.30 -6.68
N ARG A 47 6.75 1.75 -5.70
CA ARG A 47 6.19 0.90 -4.64
C ARG A 47 4.83 0.40 -5.08
N LYS A 48 4.66 -0.91 -5.05
CA LYS A 48 3.37 -1.55 -5.23
C LYS A 48 3.01 -2.38 -4.00
N PHE A 49 1.74 -2.40 -3.68
CA PHE A 49 1.16 -3.04 -2.51
C PHE A 49 0.25 -4.18 -2.99
N SER A 50 0.14 -5.25 -2.20
CA SER A 50 -0.68 -6.42 -2.50
C SER A 50 -1.38 -6.89 -1.24
#